data_AF-A0AAQ2T1V7-F1
#
_entry.id   AF-A0AAQ2T1V7-F1
#
_cell.length_a   1.000
_cell.length_b   1.000
_cell.length_c   1.000
_cell.angle_alpha   90.00
_cell.angle_beta   90.00
_cell.angle_gamma   90.00
#
_symmetry.space_group_name_H-M   'P 1'
#
loop_
_entity.id
_entity.type
_entity.pdbx_description
1 polymer ?
#
loop_
_entity_poly.entity_id
_entity_poly.type
_entity_poly.pdbx_seq_one_letter_code
_entity_poly.pdbx_strand_id
1 'polypeptide(L)'
;MTNFSDFNCDAAVAAHLAKPGYEIVEGALLTNANTRVLDLDKFETGRNRRRGEFNTSAVSSFAKFINDKAELNNTAVFLDKDNMKAVAILNFEEDDFAQGHLDYRAIMTAKPTTVFEKLTAMHKQGRINQKVFAEFLEDWAFIFKAINSDGEEIAISSAIGAVRQMRLDANVVSDSSVGNFKESRSRLASIEAKSTHGALPAFFEVTDPCFNELTATTIKLRLAVSSNGDDPVFSLSIMGLEALIDNKSVELADLIGKELGDTVELYMGQFGG
;
A
#
# COMPACT_ATOMS: atom_id res chain seq x y z
N MET A 1 -12.19 54.57 15.44
CA MET A 1 -11.09 54.71 16.44
C MET A 1 -11.70 55.16 17.75
N THR A 2 -11.42 54.45 18.83
CA THR A 2 -11.87 54.82 20.18
C THR A 2 -11.17 56.10 20.63
N ASN A 3 -11.91 57.07 21.15
CA ASN A 3 -11.34 58.30 21.68
C ASN A 3 -10.83 58.07 23.11
N PHE A 4 -9.52 58.14 23.32
CA PHE A 4 -8.92 57.83 24.63
C PHE A 4 -8.95 58.99 25.63
N SER A 5 -9.36 60.19 25.19
CA SER A 5 -9.51 61.37 26.06
C SER A 5 -10.71 61.29 27.01
N ASP A 6 -11.61 60.33 26.80
CA ASP A 6 -12.81 60.10 27.63
C ASP A 6 -12.52 59.22 28.87
N PHE A 7 -11.28 58.74 29.07
CA PHE A 7 -10.90 57.93 30.22
C PHE A 7 -10.20 58.77 31.29
N ASN A 8 -10.66 58.64 32.54
CA ASN A 8 -10.20 59.46 33.66
C ASN A 8 -8.76 59.16 34.14
N CYS A 9 -8.14 58.06 33.69
CA CYS A 9 -6.75 57.70 34.02
C CYS A 9 -6.19 56.61 33.09
N ASP A 10 -4.87 56.46 33.08
CA ASP A 10 -4.15 55.44 32.29
C ASP A 10 -4.58 54.01 32.66
N ALA A 11 -4.93 53.76 33.93
CA ALA A 11 -5.45 52.48 34.36
C ALA A 11 -6.82 52.15 33.73
N ALA A 12 -7.66 53.16 33.50
CA ALA A 12 -8.95 52.97 32.82
C ALA A 12 -8.76 52.72 31.31
N VAL A 13 -7.77 53.35 30.69
CA VAL A 13 -7.36 53.07 29.30
C VAL A 13 -6.82 51.64 29.18
N ALA A 14 -5.93 51.23 30.08
CA ALA A 14 -5.38 49.87 30.13
C ALA A 14 -6.47 48.82 30.33
N ALA A 15 -7.42 49.05 31.23
CA ALA A 15 -8.56 48.16 31.44
C ALA A 15 -9.46 48.07 30.19
N HIS A 16 -9.65 49.18 29.46
CA HIS A 16 -10.41 49.19 28.21
C HIS A 16 -9.71 48.41 27.09
N LEU A 17 -8.40 48.59 26.92
CA LEU A 17 -7.59 47.84 25.95
C LEU A 17 -7.46 46.36 26.31
N ALA A 18 -7.52 46.02 27.59
CA ALA A 18 -7.51 44.65 28.09
C ALA A 18 -8.87 43.95 28.01
N LYS A 19 -9.95 44.65 27.63
CA LYS A 19 -11.27 44.03 27.47
C LYS A 19 -11.19 42.91 26.43
N PRO A 20 -11.74 41.72 26.72
CA PRO A 20 -11.79 40.65 25.75
C PRO A 20 -12.52 41.17 24.50
N GLY A 21 -11.84 41.08 23.37
CA GLY A 21 -12.33 41.56 22.09
C GLY A 21 -11.88 40.60 21.03
N TYR A 22 -12.77 40.35 20.08
CA TYR A 22 -12.45 39.58 18.89
C TYR A 22 -13.06 40.24 17.66
N GLU A 23 -12.39 40.08 16.53
CA GLU A 23 -12.91 40.40 15.21
C GLU A 23 -12.74 39.18 14.32
N ILE A 24 -13.78 38.84 13.55
CA ILE A 24 -13.72 37.76 12.57
C ILE A 24 -13.40 38.41 11.22
N VAL A 25 -12.27 38.05 10.64
CA VAL A 25 -11.85 38.50 9.31
C VAL A 25 -11.55 37.26 8.47
N GLU A 26 -12.35 37.00 7.43
CA GLU A 26 -12.14 35.90 6.48
C GLU A 26 -11.84 34.54 7.13
N GLY A 27 -12.61 34.14 8.15
CA GLY A 27 -12.43 32.86 8.83
C GLY A 27 -11.28 32.82 9.84
N ALA A 28 -10.52 33.91 9.99
CA ALA A 28 -9.54 34.09 11.06
C ALA A 28 -10.16 34.88 12.22
N LEU A 29 -9.79 34.49 13.43
CA LEU A 29 -10.19 35.19 14.66
C LEU A 29 -9.03 36.05 15.16
N LEU A 30 -9.15 37.36 15.00
CA LEU A 30 -8.23 38.31 15.61
C LEU A 30 -8.63 38.46 17.08
N THR A 31 -7.75 38.04 17.98
CA THR A 31 -7.95 38.19 19.42
C THR A 31 -6.87 39.08 19.99
N ASN A 32 -7.19 39.85 21.03
CA ASN A 32 -6.14 40.57 21.75
C ASN A 32 -5.20 39.56 22.46
N ALA A 33 -3.95 39.96 22.72
CA ALA A 33 -2.95 39.07 23.34
C ALA A 33 -3.34 38.53 24.73
N ASN A 34 -4.33 39.15 25.37
CA ASN A 34 -4.84 38.78 26.70
C ASN A 34 -6.11 37.92 26.64
N THR A 35 -6.62 37.60 25.45
CA THR A 35 -7.84 36.82 25.26
C THR A 35 -7.46 35.39 24.88
N ARG A 36 -7.94 34.44 25.68
CA ARG A 36 -7.77 33.02 25.38
C ARG A 36 -9.07 32.47 24.83
N VAL A 37 -9.03 31.95 23.61
CA VAL A 37 -10.11 31.16 23.04
C VAL A 37 -10.09 29.77 23.68
N LEU A 38 -11.23 29.33 24.19
CA LEU A 38 -11.38 28.01 24.79
C LEU A 38 -12.43 27.23 24.00
N ASP A 39 -12.08 25.98 23.66
CA ASP A 39 -13.04 25.02 23.15
C ASP A 39 -13.94 24.54 24.30
N LEU A 40 -15.24 24.79 24.16
CA LEU A 40 -16.27 24.43 25.13
C LEU A 40 -16.83 23.01 24.90
N ASP A 41 -16.53 22.37 23.77
CA ASP A 41 -17.09 21.08 23.35
C ASP A 41 -16.89 19.97 24.40
N LYS A 42 -15.80 20.05 25.17
CA LYS A 42 -15.46 19.10 26.26
C LYS A 42 -16.34 19.22 27.51
N PHE A 43 -17.05 20.34 27.66
CA PHE A 43 -17.93 20.60 28.80
C PHE A 43 -19.41 20.38 28.44
N GLU A 44 -19.71 20.20 27.16
CA GLU A 44 -21.04 19.91 26.65
C GLU A 44 -21.39 18.42 26.81
N THR A 45 -22.68 18.10 26.72
CA THR A 45 -23.17 16.70 26.82
C THR A 45 -22.76 15.84 25.61
N GLY A 46 -22.41 16.49 24.50
CA GLY A 46 -21.97 15.85 23.27
C GLY A 46 -21.25 16.83 22.37
N ARG A 47 -20.64 16.31 21.30
CA ARG A 47 -19.90 17.13 20.34
C ARG A 47 -20.83 18.06 19.57
N ASN A 48 -20.38 19.27 19.31
CA ASN A 48 -21.06 20.29 18.52
C ASN A 48 -21.23 19.88 17.03
N ARG A 49 -20.36 19.01 16.53
CA ARG A 49 -20.47 18.39 15.20
C ARG A 49 -19.84 17.00 15.15
N ARG A 50 -20.22 16.21 14.15
CA ARG A 50 -19.64 14.87 13.92
C ARG A 50 -18.20 15.03 13.41
N ARG A 51 -17.28 14.30 14.04
CA ARG A 51 -15.84 14.25 13.67
C ARG A 51 -15.21 12.98 14.23
N GLY A 52 -14.17 12.48 13.58
CA GLY A 52 -13.45 11.27 13.98
C GLY A 52 -13.05 10.41 12.79
N GLU A 53 -12.41 9.29 13.08
CA GLU A 53 -11.90 8.37 12.06
C GLU A 53 -12.31 6.93 12.40
N PHE A 54 -13.01 6.28 11.48
CA PHE A 54 -13.30 4.84 11.55
C PHE A 54 -12.28 4.08 10.69
N ASN A 55 -11.58 3.10 11.25
CA ASN A 55 -10.57 2.31 10.52
C ASN A 55 -11.00 0.84 10.43
N THR A 56 -10.94 0.27 9.24
CA THR A 56 -11.25 -1.15 9.00
C THR A 56 -10.40 -1.73 7.86
N SER A 57 -10.35 -3.05 7.75
CA SER A 57 -9.80 -3.75 6.58
C SER A 57 -10.87 -4.45 5.72
N ALA A 58 -12.12 -4.45 6.20
CA ALA A 58 -13.23 -5.16 5.54
C ALA A 58 -14.11 -4.19 4.75
N VAL A 59 -14.37 -4.51 3.47
CA VAL A 59 -15.14 -3.63 2.57
C VAL A 59 -16.59 -3.50 3.04
N SER A 60 -17.19 -4.61 3.48
CA SER A 60 -18.55 -4.62 4.03
C SER A 60 -18.74 -3.71 5.25
N SER A 61 -17.76 -3.68 6.16
CA SER A 61 -17.82 -2.81 7.34
C SER A 61 -17.63 -1.34 6.99
N PHE A 62 -16.78 -1.06 6.00
CA PHE A 62 -16.56 0.28 5.48
C PHE A 62 -17.84 0.84 4.84
N ALA A 63 -18.45 0.09 3.92
CA ALA A 63 -19.67 0.49 3.25
C ALA A 63 -20.84 0.63 4.23
N LYS A 64 -21.01 -0.33 5.15
CA LYS A 64 -22.03 -0.25 6.20
C LYS A 64 -21.88 0.99 7.05
N PHE A 65 -20.66 1.33 7.47
CA PHE A 65 -20.43 2.51 8.30
C PHE A 65 -20.84 3.79 7.56
N ILE A 66 -20.48 3.91 6.27
CA ILE A 66 -20.86 5.05 5.43
C ILE A 66 -22.39 5.14 5.30
N ASN A 67 -23.04 4.04 4.91
CA ASN A 67 -24.49 3.97 4.75
C ASN A 67 -25.27 4.26 6.04
N ASP A 68 -24.75 3.84 7.20
CA ASP A 68 -25.43 4.01 8.49
C ASP A 68 -25.18 5.39 9.14
N LYS A 69 -24.07 6.06 8.85
CA LYS A 69 -23.57 7.21 9.64
C LYS A 69 -23.29 8.48 8.84
N ALA A 70 -23.19 8.39 7.53
CA ALA A 70 -22.90 9.54 6.67
C ALA A 70 -24.18 10.11 6.05
N GLU A 71 -24.09 11.36 5.61
CA GLU A 71 -25.04 11.93 4.67
C GLU A 71 -24.45 11.70 3.27
N LEU A 72 -25.07 10.81 2.49
CA LEU A 72 -24.46 10.28 1.26
C LEU A 72 -24.15 11.36 0.22
N ASN A 73 -25.02 12.37 0.11
CA ASN A 73 -24.81 13.51 -0.80
C ASN A 73 -23.59 14.37 -0.44
N ASN A 74 -23.19 14.35 0.83
CA ASN A 74 -22.07 15.11 1.37
C ASN A 74 -20.81 14.24 1.51
N THR A 75 -20.81 13.04 0.92
CA THR A 75 -19.75 12.05 1.09
C THR A 75 -19.02 11.80 -0.23
N ALA A 76 -17.70 11.88 -0.18
CA ALA A 76 -16.82 11.50 -1.28
C ALA A 76 -15.84 10.41 -0.84
N VAL A 77 -15.60 9.43 -1.70
CA VAL A 77 -14.67 8.32 -1.46
C VAL A 77 -13.50 8.41 -2.41
N PHE A 78 -12.28 8.30 -1.88
CA PHE A 78 -11.04 8.35 -2.63
C PHE A 78 -10.28 7.04 -2.44
N LEU A 79 -9.97 6.34 -3.53
CA LEU A 79 -9.19 5.11 -3.51
C LEU A 79 -7.76 5.35 -3.97
N ASP A 80 -6.84 5.22 -3.04
CA ASP A 80 -5.40 5.24 -3.27
C ASP A 80 -4.90 3.84 -3.67
N LYS A 81 -4.59 3.68 -4.95
CA LYS A 81 -4.11 2.42 -5.51
C LYS A 81 -2.71 2.02 -5.00
N ASP A 82 -1.86 2.99 -4.67
CA ASP A 82 -0.47 2.71 -4.30
C ASP A 82 -0.40 2.08 -2.90
N ASN A 83 -1.30 2.49 -2.01
CA ASN A 83 -1.43 1.95 -0.66
C ASN A 83 -2.63 1.00 -0.49
N MET A 84 -3.39 0.73 -1.55
CA MET A 84 -4.63 -0.05 -1.54
C MET A 84 -5.57 0.39 -0.39
N LYS A 85 -5.80 1.70 -0.33
CA LYS A 85 -6.47 2.38 0.78
C LYS A 85 -7.62 3.25 0.27
N ALA A 86 -8.82 3.00 0.73
CA ALA A 86 -9.97 3.87 0.51
C ALA A 86 -10.17 4.82 1.68
N VAL A 87 -10.40 6.10 1.41
CA VAL A 87 -10.73 7.12 2.39
C VAL A 87 -12.06 7.77 1.98
N ALA A 88 -13.08 7.57 2.80
CA ALA A 88 -14.33 8.30 2.71
C ALA A 88 -14.26 9.54 3.59
N ILE A 89 -14.56 10.69 3.02
CA ILE A 89 -14.79 11.93 3.76
C ILE A 89 -16.30 12.12 3.83
N LEU A 90 -16.84 12.03 5.04
CA LEU A 90 -18.28 11.95 5.30
C LEU A 90 -18.95 13.32 5.44
N ASN A 91 -18.12 14.37 5.53
CA ASN A 91 -18.50 15.78 5.55
C ASN A 91 -17.68 16.54 4.49
N PHE A 92 -17.69 16.02 3.27
CA PHE A 92 -16.98 16.60 2.13
C PHE A 92 -17.63 17.91 1.69
N GLU A 93 -18.96 17.91 1.55
CA GLU A 93 -19.78 19.11 1.33
C GLU A 93 -20.59 19.42 2.61
N GLU A 94 -20.95 20.69 2.79
CA GLU A 94 -21.82 21.15 3.89
C GLU A 94 -22.76 22.21 3.32
N ASP A 95 -23.99 22.30 3.83
CA ASP A 95 -24.97 23.27 3.34
C ASP A 95 -24.37 24.69 3.29
N ASP A 96 -24.47 25.36 2.14
CA ASP A 96 -23.89 26.68 1.83
C ASP A 96 -22.34 26.76 1.69
N PHE A 97 -21.61 25.64 1.82
CA PHE A 97 -20.15 25.59 1.65
C PHE A 97 -19.73 24.58 0.58
N ALA A 98 -18.89 25.02 -0.35
CA ALA A 98 -18.30 24.15 -1.39
C ALA A 98 -17.37 23.06 -0.82
N GLN A 99 -17.01 23.15 0.47
CA GLN A 99 -16.21 22.17 1.18
C GLN A 99 -16.47 22.27 2.69
N GLY A 100 -16.77 21.14 3.32
CA GLY A 100 -16.94 21.02 4.76
C GLY A 100 -15.59 20.96 5.50
N HIS A 101 -15.64 20.53 6.77
CA HIS A 101 -14.46 20.45 7.63
C HIS A 101 -13.54 19.24 7.41
N LEU A 102 -13.97 18.23 6.64
CA LEU A 102 -13.18 17.05 6.22
C LEU A 102 -12.59 16.20 7.35
N ASP A 103 -13.07 16.38 8.57
CA ASP A 103 -12.55 15.76 9.78
C ASP A 103 -13.41 14.58 10.28
N TYR A 104 -14.46 14.22 9.54
CA TYR A 104 -15.21 13.00 9.75
C TYR A 104 -14.94 12.01 8.62
N ARG A 105 -14.18 10.95 8.93
CA ARG A 105 -13.59 10.06 7.93
C ARG A 105 -13.85 8.59 8.24
N ALA A 106 -14.01 7.80 7.19
CA ALA A 106 -13.87 6.35 7.25
C ALA A 106 -12.69 5.94 6.38
N ILE A 107 -11.90 4.99 6.86
CA ILE A 107 -10.69 4.52 6.20
C ILE A 107 -10.77 2.99 6.12
N MET A 108 -10.60 2.48 4.91
CA MET A 108 -10.44 1.07 4.66
C MET A 108 -9.08 0.82 4.01
N THR A 109 -8.29 -0.10 4.57
CA THR A 109 -7.01 -0.51 3.98
C THR A 109 -7.06 -2.00 3.68
N ALA A 110 -6.95 -2.36 2.40
CA ALA A 110 -7.00 -3.75 1.99
C ALA A 110 -5.77 -4.49 2.52
N LYS A 111 -6.01 -5.57 3.24
CA LYS A 111 -4.93 -6.35 3.85
C LYS A 111 -4.36 -7.33 2.82
N PRO A 112 -3.05 -7.30 2.51
CA PRO A 112 -2.44 -8.30 1.63
C PRO A 112 -2.50 -9.68 2.26
N THR A 113 -2.54 -10.73 1.43
CA THR A 113 -2.37 -12.10 1.91
C THR A 113 -0.94 -12.31 2.40
N THR A 114 -0.73 -13.25 3.33
CA THR A 114 0.60 -13.56 3.85
C THR A 114 1.56 -14.01 2.74
N VAL A 115 1.05 -14.71 1.73
CA VAL A 115 1.83 -15.19 0.59
C VAL A 115 2.25 -14.01 -0.29
N PHE A 116 1.30 -13.15 -0.67
CA PHE A 116 1.58 -11.97 -1.48
C PHE A 116 2.55 -11.02 -0.79
N GLU A 117 2.37 -10.77 0.51
CA GLU A 117 3.28 -9.95 1.31
C GLU A 117 4.72 -10.49 1.26
N LYS A 118 4.92 -11.80 1.48
CA LYS A 118 6.27 -12.39 1.39
C LYS A 118 6.81 -12.37 -0.05
N LEU A 119 5.97 -12.59 -1.07
CA LEU A 119 6.38 -12.49 -2.48
C LEU A 119 6.84 -11.07 -2.85
N THR A 120 6.09 -10.05 -2.44
CA THR A 120 6.46 -8.64 -2.66
C THR A 120 7.73 -8.28 -1.89
N ALA A 121 7.90 -8.78 -0.66
CA ALA A 121 9.13 -8.58 0.10
C ALA A 121 10.35 -9.20 -0.60
N MET A 122 10.23 -10.43 -1.09
CA MET A 122 11.27 -11.12 -1.86
C MET A 122 11.59 -10.42 -3.17
N HIS A 123 10.57 -9.93 -3.88
CA HIS A 123 10.74 -9.12 -5.09
C HIS A 123 11.54 -7.83 -4.83
N LYS A 124 11.23 -7.11 -3.74
CA LYS A 124 11.94 -5.88 -3.36
C LYS A 124 13.36 -6.14 -2.84
N GLN A 125 13.56 -7.25 -2.13
CA GLN A 125 14.86 -7.62 -1.57
C GLN A 125 15.90 -7.91 -2.66
N GLY A 126 15.47 -8.49 -3.79
CA GLY A 126 16.32 -8.76 -4.96
C GLY A 126 17.36 -9.88 -4.79
N ARG A 127 17.88 -10.13 -3.59
CA ARG A 127 18.80 -11.23 -3.28
C ARG A 127 18.30 -12.04 -2.09
N ILE A 128 18.05 -13.31 -2.31
CA ILE A 128 17.50 -14.26 -1.36
C ILE A 128 18.50 -15.40 -1.24
N ASN A 129 18.86 -15.76 -0.01
CA ASN A 129 19.73 -16.92 0.18
C ASN A 129 18.96 -18.22 -0.10
N GLN A 130 19.70 -19.27 -0.43
CA GLN A 130 19.15 -20.58 -0.76
C GLN A 130 18.24 -21.16 0.32
N LYS A 131 18.66 -21.07 1.60
CA LYS A 131 17.94 -21.66 2.73
C LYS A 131 16.56 -21.04 2.89
N VAL A 132 16.49 -19.71 2.95
CA VAL A 132 15.26 -18.94 3.11
C VAL A 132 14.33 -19.19 1.92
N PHE A 133 14.87 -19.24 0.71
CA PHE A 133 14.06 -19.51 -0.47
C PHE A 133 13.48 -20.94 -0.47
N ALA A 134 14.27 -21.94 -0.10
CA ALA A 134 13.80 -23.32 0.00
C ALA A 134 12.72 -23.49 1.08
N GLU A 135 12.92 -22.93 2.27
CA GLU A 135 11.93 -22.95 3.37
C GLU A 135 10.61 -22.31 2.94
N PHE A 136 10.67 -21.17 2.24
CA PHE A 136 9.49 -20.50 1.70
C PHE A 136 8.71 -21.38 0.69
N LEU A 137 9.41 -22.06 -0.22
CA LEU A 137 8.76 -22.95 -1.19
C LEU A 137 8.13 -24.17 -0.50
N GLU A 138 8.72 -24.66 0.58
CA GLU A 138 8.17 -25.78 1.36
C GLU A 138 6.91 -25.42 2.13
N ASP A 139 6.91 -24.25 2.79
CA ASP A 139 5.76 -23.74 3.54
C ASP A 139 4.52 -23.59 2.64
N TRP A 140 4.73 -23.30 1.35
CA TRP A 140 3.67 -22.97 0.41
C TRP A 140 3.58 -23.86 -0.82
N ALA A 141 4.22 -25.04 -0.80
CA ALA A 141 4.29 -25.94 -1.95
C ALA A 141 2.92 -26.25 -2.61
N PHE A 142 1.83 -26.21 -1.84
CA PHE A 142 0.47 -26.50 -2.29
C PHE A 142 -0.13 -25.46 -3.25
N ILE A 143 0.40 -24.23 -3.31
CA ILE A 143 -0.06 -23.16 -4.23
C ILE A 143 0.95 -22.84 -5.33
N PHE A 144 2.15 -23.44 -5.29
CA PHE A 144 3.20 -23.20 -6.28
C PHE A 144 3.14 -24.23 -7.40
N LYS A 145 3.23 -23.72 -8.63
CA LYS A 145 3.56 -24.50 -9.83
C LYS A 145 4.92 -24.07 -10.32
N ALA A 146 5.79 -25.03 -10.61
CA ALA A 146 7.13 -24.79 -11.09
C ALA A 146 7.19 -25.07 -12.60
N ILE A 147 7.84 -24.18 -13.36
CA ILE A 147 7.91 -24.23 -14.82
C ILE A 147 9.36 -24.12 -15.26
N ASN A 148 9.82 -24.99 -16.15
CA ASN A 148 11.19 -24.96 -16.70
C ASN A 148 11.35 -23.89 -17.80
N SER A 149 12.54 -23.81 -18.39
CA SER A 149 12.85 -22.87 -19.49
C SER A 149 12.04 -23.11 -20.77
N ASP A 150 11.62 -24.36 -20.99
CA ASP A 150 10.85 -24.78 -22.16
C ASP A 150 9.34 -24.57 -22.00
N GLY A 151 8.92 -24.09 -20.81
CA GLY A 151 7.52 -23.85 -20.49
C GLY A 151 6.77 -25.08 -19.97
N GLU A 152 7.48 -26.17 -19.67
CA GLU A 152 6.91 -27.40 -19.14
C GLU A 152 6.80 -27.35 -17.60
N GLU A 153 5.71 -27.88 -17.08
CA GLU A 153 5.49 -27.99 -15.64
C GLU A 153 6.39 -29.08 -15.04
N ILE A 154 7.06 -28.75 -13.94
CA ILE A 154 7.86 -29.69 -13.16
C ILE A 154 7.25 -29.88 -11.77
N ALA A 155 7.38 -31.07 -11.22
CA ALA A 155 6.89 -31.36 -9.87
C ALA A 155 7.53 -30.40 -8.85
N ILE A 156 6.70 -29.78 -8.00
CA ILE A 156 7.16 -28.78 -7.04
C ILE A 156 8.19 -29.35 -6.05
N SER A 157 8.08 -30.64 -5.69
CA SER A 157 9.07 -31.33 -4.87
C SER A 157 10.45 -31.43 -5.55
N SER A 158 10.48 -31.67 -6.86
CA SER A 158 11.71 -31.67 -7.65
C SER A 158 12.32 -30.27 -7.74
N ALA A 159 11.49 -29.24 -7.90
CA ALA A 159 11.93 -27.84 -7.89
C ALA A 159 12.55 -27.44 -6.54
N ILE A 160 11.91 -27.80 -5.42
CA ILE A 160 12.46 -27.57 -4.06
C ILE A 160 13.79 -28.30 -3.89
N GLY A 161 13.88 -29.56 -4.33
CA GLY A 161 15.11 -30.35 -4.31
C GLY A 161 16.24 -29.69 -5.11
N ALA A 162 15.94 -29.22 -6.31
CA ALA A 162 16.89 -28.51 -7.16
C ALA A 162 17.38 -27.21 -6.51
N VAL A 163 16.48 -26.43 -5.90
CA VAL A 163 16.84 -25.21 -5.15
C VAL A 163 17.75 -25.56 -3.98
N ARG A 164 17.45 -26.59 -3.17
CA ARG A 164 18.25 -26.99 -2.00
C ARG A 164 19.64 -27.51 -2.34
N GLN A 165 19.79 -28.18 -3.47
CA GLN A 165 21.04 -28.84 -3.86
C GLN A 165 21.89 -27.99 -4.80
N MET A 166 21.38 -26.85 -5.24
CA MET A 166 22.12 -25.93 -6.10
C MET A 166 23.46 -25.56 -5.48
N ARG A 167 24.51 -25.72 -6.27
CA ARG A 167 25.86 -25.22 -6.02
C ARG A 167 26.32 -24.52 -7.29
N LEU A 168 27.07 -23.45 -7.15
CA LEU A 168 27.74 -22.83 -8.29
C LEU A 168 29.16 -23.40 -8.33
N ASP A 169 29.52 -24.03 -9.43
CA ASP A 169 30.89 -24.53 -9.59
C ASP A 169 31.86 -23.36 -9.76
N ALA A 170 32.84 -23.27 -8.86
CA ALA A 170 33.87 -22.23 -8.76
C ALA A 170 34.95 -22.27 -9.87
N ASN A 171 34.65 -22.79 -11.07
CA ASN A 171 35.59 -22.77 -12.20
C ASN A 171 35.53 -21.47 -13.04
N VAL A 172 35.05 -20.37 -12.43
CA VAL A 172 35.19 -19.02 -12.97
C VAL A 172 36.22 -18.25 -12.14
N VAL A 173 37.42 -18.81 -12.01
CA VAL A 173 38.62 -18.04 -11.68
C VAL A 173 39.34 -17.78 -12.99
N SER A 174 39.20 -16.53 -13.45
CA SER A 174 40.09 -15.81 -14.37
C SER A 174 41.01 -16.66 -15.26
N ASP A 175 40.64 -16.80 -16.53
CA ASP A 175 41.66 -16.91 -17.57
C ASP A 175 41.48 -15.75 -18.55
N SER A 176 42.18 -14.65 -18.25
CA SER A 176 42.49 -13.62 -19.22
C SER A 176 43.46 -14.22 -20.25
N SER A 177 42.95 -15.02 -21.19
CA SER A 177 43.68 -15.30 -22.41
C SER A 177 42.75 -15.21 -23.62
N VAL A 178 43.10 -14.28 -24.49
CA VAL A 178 42.42 -13.92 -25.72
C VAL A 178 42.52 -15.11 -26.69
N GLY A 179 41.38 -15.62 -27.17
CA GLY A 179 41.34 -16.39 -28.41
C GLY A 179 40.50 -17.67 -28.41
N ASN A 180 39.20 -17.55 -28.70
CA ASN A 180 38.54 -18.25 -29.82
C ASN A 180 37.02 -18.05 -29.77
N PHE A 181 36.51 -17.28 -30.73
CA PHE A 181 35.09 -16.90 -30.87
C PHE A 181 34.13 -18.06 -31.24
N LYS A 182 34.63 -19.30 -31.41
CA LYS A 182 33.80 -20.47 -31.75
C LYS A 182 33.32 -21.27 -30.54
N GLU A 183 33.89 -21.06 -29.36
CA GLU A 183 33.60 -21.86 -28.17
C GLU A 183 32.49 -21.26 -27.27
N SER A 184 32.09 -20.00 -27.51
CA SER A 184 31.07 -19.34 -26.68
C SER A 184 29.64 -19.89 -26.88
N ARG A 185 29.34 -20.46 -28.05
CA ARG A 185 28.03 -21.10 -28.28
C ARG A 185 27.87 -22.42 -27.53
N SER A 186 28.94 -23.20 -27.37
CA SER A 186 28.90 -24.42 -26.55
C SER A 186 28.90 -24.11 -25.04
N ARG A 187 29.46 -22.96 -24.63
CA ARG A 187 29.48 -22.53 -23.22
C ARG A 187 28.16 -21.96 -22.72
N LEU A 188 27.36 -21.34 -23.58
CA LEU A 188 25.98 -20.95 -23.24
C LEU A 188 25.08 -22.20 -23.05
N ALA A 189 25.33 -23.27 -23.80
CA ALA A 189 24.65 -24.54 -23.65
C ALA A 189 25.12 -25.33 -22.41
N SER A 190 26.39 -25.21 -21.99
CA SER A 190 26.86 -25.85 -20.74
C SER A 190 26.38 -25.15 -19.46
N ILE A 191 25.73 -23.98 -19.60
CA ILE A 191 24.97 -23.30 -18.54
C ILE A 191 23.51 -23.82 -18.52
N GLU A 192 23.19 -24.90 -19.25
CA GLU A 192 22.22 -25.86 -18.76
C GLU A 192 22.81 -26.49 -17.51
N ALA A 193 22.56 -25.85 -16.37
CA ALA A 193 22.89 -26.35 -15.05
C ALA A 193 22.46 -27.81 -14.94
N LYS A 194 23.42 -28.75 -15.03
CA LYS A 194 23.23 -30.13 -14.64
C LYS A 194 23.07 -30.19 -13.12
N SER A 195 21.89 -29.80 -12.65
CA SER A 195 21.33 -30.39 -11.44
C SER A 195 21.23 -31.88 -11.70
N THR A 196 21.98 -32.67 -10.94
CA THR A 196 21.92 -34.14 -10.99
C THR A 196 20.53 -34.67 -10.57
N HIS A 197 19.60 -33.79 -10.15
CA HIS A 197 18.31 -34.13 -9.54
C HIS A 197 17.09 -33.34 -10.07
N GLY A 198 17.11 -32.93 -11.34
CA GLY A 198 15.95 -32.33 -12.02
C GLY A 198 16.16 -30.88 -12.41
N ALA A 199 15.47 -30.45 -13.46
CA ALA A 199 15.62 -29.13 -14.05
C ALA A 199 15.27 -28.02 -13.04
N LEU A 200 16.12 -27.01 -12.95
CA LEU A 200 15.81 -25.80 -12.19
C LEU A 200 14.60 -25.09 -12.83
N PRO A 201 13.59 -24.68 -12.06
CA PRO A 201 12.50 -23.87 -12.62
C PRO A 201 13.03 -22.51 -13.10
N ALA A 202 12.58 -22.09 -14.28
CA ALA A 202 12.76 -20.73 -14.76
C ALA A 202 11.67 -19.80 -14.20
N PHE A 203 10.46 -20.34 -13.98
CA PHE A 203 9.32 -19.59 -13.47
C PHE A 203 8.59 -20.36 -12.38
N PHE A 204 7.90 -19.62 -11.54
CA PHE A 204 6.84 -20.15 -10.69
C PHE A 204 5.53 -19.45 -11.00
N GLU A 205 4.43 -20.18 -10.88
CA GLU A 205 3.08 -19.62 -10.92
C GLU A 205 2.41 -19.90 -9.58
N VAL A 206 1.82 -18.85 -9.00
CA VAL A 206 1.14 -18.91 -7.70
C VAL A 206 -0.27 -18.40 -7.88
N THR A 207 -1.26 -19.15 -7.42
CA THR A 207 -2.65 -18.68 -7.40
C THR A 207 -2.95 -18.01 -6.06
N ASP A 208 -3.15 -16.68 -6.07
CA ASP A 208 -3.39 -15.90 -4.86
C ASP A 208 -4.25 -14.64 -5.17
N PRO A 209 -5.16 -14.21 -4.27
CA PRO A 209 -5.97 -13.01 -4.49
C PRO A 209 -5.21 -11.69 -4.30
N CYS A 210 -3.96 -11.72 -3.85
CA CYS A 210 -3.09 -10.61 -3.48
C CYS A 210 -3.56 -9.87 -2.22
N PHE A 211 -4.82 -9.46 -2.19
CA PHE A 211 -5.48 -8.82 -1.05
C PHE A 211 -6.69 -9.64 -0.60
N ASN A 212 -6.99 -9.59 0.68
CA ASN A 212 -8.17 -10.24 1.24
C ASN A 212 -9.45 -9.70 0.59
N GLU A 213 -10.49 -10.54 0.50
CA GLU A 213 -11.79 -10.23 -0.13
C GLU A 213 -11.75 -10.04 -1.66
N LEU A 214 -10.57 -10.01 -2.30
CA LEU A 214 -10.44 -10.00 -3.76
C LEU A 214 -10.39 -11.42 -4.36
N THR A 215 -10.57 -11.49 -5.67
CA THR A 215 -10.55 -12.73 -6.44
C THR A 215 -9.13 -13.25 -6.67
N ALA A 216 -8.97 -14.58 -6.65
CA ALA A 216 -7.69 -15.22 -6.89
C ALA A 216 -7.22 -15.01 -8.35
N THR A 217 -5.94 -14.68 -8.51
CA THR A 217 -5.29 -14.52 -9.83
C THR A 217 -3.98 -15.28 -9.87
N THR A 218 -3.54 -15.69 -11.06
CA THR A 218 -2.23 -16.32 -11.23
C THR A 218 -1.13 -15.27 -11.29
N ILE A 219 -0.25 -15.31 -10.30
CA ILE A 219 0.95 -14.48 -10.20
C ILE A 219 2.12 -15.26 -10.79
N LYS A 220 2.72 -14.73 -11.85
CA LYS A 220 3.91 -15.32 -12.46
C LYS A 220 5.18 -14.70 -11.88
N LEU A 221 6.07 -15.57 -11.41
CA LEU A 221 7.33 -15.23 -10.78
C LEU A 221 8.47 -15.70 -11.68
N ARG A 222 9.45 -14.83 -11.90
CA ARG A 222 10.71 -15.19 -12.56
C ARG A 222 11.74 -15.54 -11.49
N LEU A 223 12.36 -16.70 -11.63
CA LEU A 223 13.55 -17.06 -10.87
C LEU A 223 14.79 -16.64 -11.65
N ALA A 224 15.73 -15.95 -11.01
CA ALA A 224 17.08 -15.83 -11.51
C ALA A 224 18.08 -16.30 -10.45
N VAL A 225 19.20 -16.83 -10.92
CA VAL A 225 20.29 -17.32 -10.08
C VAL A 225 21.55 -16.55 -10.45
N SER A 226 22.27 -16.09 -9.44
CA SER A 226 23.52 -15.38 -9.58
C SER A 226 24.55 -15.92 -8.58
N SER A 227 25.83 -15.69 -8.85
CA SER A 227 26.92 -16.00 -7.93
C SER A 227 27.27 -14.82 -7.04
N ASN A 228 27.53 -15.07 -5.76
CA ASN A 228 28.22 -14.12 -4.89
C ASN A 228 29.43 -14.82 -4.26
N GLY A 229 30.53 -14.91 -5.02
CA GLY A 229 31.60 -15.85 -4.71
C GLY A 229 31.17 -17.27 -5.06
N ASP A 230 31.33 -18.20 -4.12
CA ASP A 230 31.02 -19.62 -4.30
C ASP A 230 29.56 -19.99 -3.93
N ASP A 231 28.81 -19.08 -3.32
CA ASP A 231 27.44 -19.33 -2.87
C ASP A 231 26.38 -18.88 -3.90
N PRO A 232 25.35 -19.70 -4.19
CA PRO A 232 24.22 -19.32 -5.04
C PRO A 232 23.31 -18.30 -4.35
N VAL A 233 23.03 -17.22 -5.08
CA VAL A 233 22.08 -16.17 -4.68
C VAL A 233 20.91 -16.19 -5.65
N PHE A 234 19.71 -16.34 -5.10
CA PHE A 234 18.47 -16.37 -5.86
C PHE A 234 17.84 -14.97 -5.89
N SER A 235 17.16 -14.66 -6.98
CA SER A 235 16.24 -13.53 -7.03
C SER A 235 14.90 -14.01 -7.57
N LEU A 236 13.82 -13.61 -6.90
CA LEU A 236 12.46 -13.95 -7.27
C LEU A 236 11.74 -12.65 -7.60
N SER A 237 11.27 -12.50 -8.84
CA SER A 237 10.62 -11.26 -9.29
C SER A 237 9.21 -11.51 -9.78
N ILE A 238 8.25 -10.75 -9.26
CA ILE A 238 6.87 -10.76 -9.77
C ILE A 238 6.87 -10.10 -11.14
N MET A 239 6.41 -10.84 -12.16
CA MET A 239 6.29 -10.31 -13.51
C MET A 239 5.08 -9.38 -13.59
N GLY A 240 5.29 -8.13 -13.97
CA GLY A 240 4.22 -7.15 -14.15
C GLY A 240 3.54 -6.74 -12.83
N LEU A 241 4.30 -6.60 -11.74
CA LEU A 241 3.76 -6.23 -10.43
C LEU A 241 2.88 -4.97 -10.47
N GLU A 242 3.31 -3.93 -11.18
CA GLU A 242 2.54 -2.68 -11.31
C GLU A 242 1.17 -2.91 -11.94
N ALA A 243 1.12 -3.64 -13.06
CA ALA A 243 -0.13 -3.99 -13.73
C ALA A 243 -1.02 -4.90 -12.86
N LEU A 244 -0.43 -5.80 -12.06
CA LEU A 244 -1.16 -6.62 -11.11
C LEU A 244 -1.82 -5.75 -10.02
N ILE A 245 -1.08 -4.80 -9.44
CA ILE A 245 -1.60 -3.88 -8.44
C ILE A 245 -2.69 -2.98 -9.04
N ASP A 246 -2.48 -2.43 -10.22
CA ASP A 246 -3.48 -1.60 -10.91
C ASP A 246 -4.78 -2.37 -11.13
N ASN A 247 -4.71 -3.61 -11.64
CA ASN A 247 -5.89 -4.45 -11.82
C ASN A 247 -6.59 -4.76 -10.49
N LYS A 248 -5.84 -5.02 -9.41
CA LYS A 248 -6.40 -5.26 -8.08
C LYS A 248 -7.02 -4.01 -7.47
N SER A 249 -6.51 -2.83 -7.79
CA SER A 249 -7.10 -1.55 -7.34
C SER A 249 -8.44 -1.27 -8.03
N VAL A 250 -8.57 -1.58 -9.32
CA VAL A 250 -9.84 -1.47 -10.05
C VAL A 250 -10.86 -2.47 -9.49
N GLU A 251 -10.44 -3.71 -9.26
CA GLU A 251 -11.31 -4.73 -8.64
C GLU A 251 -11.80 -4.30 -7.25
N LEU A 252 -10.94 -3.68 -6.44
CA LEU A 252 -11.32 -3.14 -5.14
C LEU A 252 -12.28 -1.95 -5.27
N ALA A 253 -12.06 -1.06 -6.25
CA ALA A 253 -12.97 0.05 -6.54
C ALA A 253 -14.37 -0.45 -6.91
N ASP A 254 -14.45 -1.46 -7.79
CA ASP A 254 -15.70 -2.09 -8.19
C ASP A 254 -16.43 -2.73 -7.00
N LEU A 255 -15.67 -3.41 -6.11
CA LEU A 255 -16.22 -4.03 -4.91
C LEU A 255 -16.78 -2.98 -3.94
N ILE A 256 -16.04 -1.88 -3.71
CA ILE A 256 -16.50 -0.76 -2.87
C ILE A 256 -17.74 -0.10 -3.49
N GLY A 257 -17.70 0.22 -4.79
CA GLY A 257 -18.80 0.87 -5.50
C GLY A 257 -20.08 0.03 -5.44
N LYS A 258 -19.96 -1.29 -5.59
CA LYS A 258 -21.10 -2.22 -5.46
C LYS A 258 -21.73 -2.21 -4.06
N GLU A 259 -20.93 -2.12 -3.01
CA GLU A 259 -21.43 -2.11 -1.61
C GLU A 259 -21.97 -0.73 -1.19
N LEU A 260 -21.48 0.35 -1.79
CA LEU A 260 -21.96 1.72 -1.54
C LEU A 260 -23.19 2.10 -2.39
N GLY A 261 -23.33 1.52 -3.58
CA GLY A 261 -24.34 1.91 -4.56
C GLY A 261 -24.04 3.24 -5.27
N ASP A 262 -24.96 3.70 -6.12
CA ASP A 262 -24.74 4.83 -7.05
C ASP A 262 -24.83 6.22 -6.39
N THR A 263 -25.00 6.31 -5.07
CA THR A 263 -25.25 7.59 -4.37
C THR A 263 -23.96 8.28 -3.93
N VAL A 264 -22.88 7.54 -3.76
CA VAL A 264 -21.59 8.06 -3.26
C VAL A 264 -20.59 8.10 -4.39
N GLU A 265 -19.98 9.26 -4.61
CA GLU A 265 -18.95 9.41 -5.63
C GLU A 265 -17.65 8.72 -5.20
N LEU A 266 -17.12 7.87 -6.08
CA LEU A 266 -15.84 7.18 -5.90
C LEU A 266 -14.83 7.70 -6.92
N TYR A 267 -13.72 8.21 -6.40
CA TYR A 267 -12.61 8.75 -7.18
C TYR A 267 -11.37 7.87 -7.01
N MET A 268 -10.67 7.61 -8.11
CA MET A 268 -9.35 6.97 -8.08
C MET A 268 -8.28 8.03 -7.81
N GLY A 269 -7.63 7.96 -6.65
CA GLY A 269 -6.59 8.89 -6.24
C GLY A 269 -6.57 9.15 -4.74
N GLN A 270 -5.67 10.05 -4.33
CA GLN A 270 -5.58 10.56 -2.98
C GLN A 270 -6.19 11.96 -2.92
N PHE A 271 -6.95 12.23 -1.86
CA PHE A 271 -7.40 13.57 -1.53
C PHE A 271 -6.60 14.10 -0.34
N GLY A 272 -5.92 15.24 -0.52
CA GLY A 272 -5.12 15.91 0.49
C GLY A 272 -5.55 17.38 0.62
N GLY A 273 -5.51 17.90 1.84
CA GLY A 273 -5.73 19.31 2.18
C GLY A 273 -4.48 19.99 2.71
#